data_AF-A0A7S0QLF5-F1
#
_entry.id   AF-A0A7S0QLF5-F1
#
_cell.length_a   1.000
_cell.length_b   1.000
_cell.length_c   1.000
_cell.angle_alpha   90.00
_cell.angle_beta   90.00
_cell.angle_gamma   90.00
#
_symmetry.space_group_name_H-M   'P 1'
#
loop_
_entity.id
_entity.type
_entity.pdbx_description
1 polymer ?
#
loop_
_entity_poly.entity_id
_entity_poly.type
_entity_poly.pdbx_seq_one_letter_code
_entity_poly.pdbx_strand_id
1 'polypeptide(L)'
;AEERGGFWAAYAVTAVTYAVTHSVVLLVQVVTLNVAINSQNNALITLLVAANFTELKGHVFKRFEESSLLQVVCADIVERFQLVMFLSLVTVQNLSKDQWTWTDGWLKDWGRMVMVVWCTEVVVDWLKHAFVTKFNKIDPAAYDRYRHVLWGHTANAWRGRQPQHRVAHHVGFVSLP
;
A
#
# COMPACT_ATOMS: atom_id res chain seq x y z
N ALA A 1 -26.07 23.42 -24.11
CA ALA A 1 -26.43 22.66 -22.89
C ALA A 1 -26.19 21.17 -23.07
N GLU A 2 -26.52 20.61 -24.24
CA GLU A 2 -26.36 19.19 -24.59
C GLU A 2 -24.89 18.71 -24.64
N GLU A 3 -23.96 19.51 -25.18
CA GLU A 3 -22.52 19.17 -25.20
C GLU A 3 -21.88 19.07 -23.80
N ARG A 4 -22.38 19.84 -22.82
CA ARG A 4 -21.94 19.73 -21.42
C ARG A 4 -22.39 18.42 -20.79
N GLY A 5 -23.58 17.92 -21.15
CA GLY A 5 -24.11 16.67 -20.63
C GLY A 5 -23.29 15.45 -21.06
N GLY A 6 -22.84 15.42 -22.31
CA GLY A 6 -21.96 14.37 -22.84
C GLY A 6 -20.61 14.30 -22.14
N PHE A 7 -20.03 15.45 -21.80
CA PHE A 7 -18.80 15.53 -21.01
C PHE A 7 -18.99 14.90 -19.62
N TRP A 8 -19.99 15.33 -18.85
CA TRP A 8 -20.23 14.76 -17.51
C TRP A 8 -20.52 13.25 -17.55
N ALA A 9 -21.24 12.78 -18.56
CA ALA A 9 -21.49 11.35 -18.76
C ALA A 9 -20.19 10.58 -19.04
N ALA A 10 -19.30 11.09 -19.90
CA ALA A 10 -18.02 10.46 -20.19
C ALA A 10 -17.10 10.41 -18.95
N TYR A 11 -17.09 11.46 -18.13
CA TYR A 11 -16.35 11.48 -16.87
C TYR A 11 -16.92 10.47 -15.87
N ALA A 12 -18.25 10.40 -15.73
CA ALA A 12 -18.90 9.44 -14.84
C ALA A 12 -18.59 8.00 -15.27
N VAL A 13 -18.67 7.70 -16.57
CA VAL A 13 -18.31 6.38 -17.12
C VAL A 13 -16.86 6.05 -16.81
N THR A 14 -15.92 6.98 -17.03
CA THR A 14 -14.49 6.76 -16.75
C THR A 14 -14.21 6.56 -15.26
N ALA A 15 -14.88 7.32 -14.39
CA ALA A 15 -14.73 7.16 -12.94
C ALA A 15 -15.27 5.80 -12.47
N VAL A 16 -16.41 5.36 -13.01
CA VAL A 16 -17.01 4.06 -12.70
C VAL A 16 -16.11 2.93 -13.18
N THR A 17 -15.60 2.98 -14.41
CA THR A 17 -14.70 1.93 -14.93
C THR A 17 -13.42 1.85 -14.13
N TYR A 18 -12.84 2.99 -13.75
CA TYR A 18 -11.68 3.03 -12.85
C TYR A 18 -12.00 2.39 -11.49
N ALA A 19 -13.09 2.78 -10.85
CA ALA A 19 -13.48 2.25 -9.53
C ALA A 19 -13.76 0.73 -9.57
N VAL A 20 -14.45 0.26 -10.62
CA VAL A 20 -14.69 -1.17 -10.85
C VAL A 20 -13.37 -1.90 -11.04
N THR A 21 -12.49 -1.40 -11.91
CA THR A 21 -11.18 -2.02 -12.18
C THR A 21 -10.34 -2.08 -10.91
N HIS A 22 -10.26 -0.98 -10.15
CA HIS A 22 -9.52 -0.91 -8.90
C HIS A 22 -10.07 -1.93 -7.87
N SER A 23 -11.39 -2.01 -7.72
CA SER A 23 -12.04 -2.98 -6.83
C SER A 23 -11.76 -4.43 -7.24
N VAL A 24 -11.76 -4.72 -8.54
CA VAL A 24 -11.42 -6.06 -9.07
C VAL A 24 -9.96 -6.41 -8.79
N VAL A 25 -9.02 -5.47 -8.97
CA VAL A 25 -7.60 -5.69 -8.65
C VAL A 25 -7.42 -6.00 -7.17
N LEU A 26 -8.04 -5.22 -6.27
CA LEU A 26 -8.00 -5.47 -4.83
C LEU A 26 -8.56 -6.85 -4.48
N LEU A 27 -9.66 -7.27 -5.13
CA LEU A 27 -10.24 -8.60 -4.92
C LEU A 27 -9.30 -9.72 -5.38
N VAL A 28 -8.69 -9.58 -6.55
CA VAL A 28 -7.72 -10.56 -7.08
C VAL A 28 -6.51 -10.65 -6.16
N GLN A 29 -6.03 -9.54 -5.60
CA GLN A 29 -4.94 -9.53 -4.63
C GLN A 29 -5.30 -10.31 -3.35
N VAL A 30 -6.48 -10.08 -2.78
CA VAL A 30 -6.95 -10.83 -1.60
C VAL A 30 -7.08 -12.32 -1.89
N VAL A 31 -7.66 -12.69 -3.04
CA VAL A 31 -7.80 -14.11 -3.44
C VAL A 31 -6.44 -14.75 -3.65
N THR A 32 -5.52 -14.06 -4.33
CA THR A 32 -4.16 -14.56 -4.57
C THR A 32 -3.41 -14.78 -3.25
N LEU A 33 -3.51 -13.82 -2.32
CA LEU A 33 -2.92 -13.95 -1.00
C LEU A 33 -3.51 -15.12 -0.22
N ASN A 34 -4.84 -15.31 -0.25
CA ASN A 34 -5.52 -16.44 0.38
C ASN A 34 -5.07 -17.80 -0.20
N VAL A 35 -4.93 -17.90 -1.52
CA VAL A 35 -4.45 -19.12 -2.19
C VAL A 35 -2.98 -19.37 -1.86
N ALA A 36 -2.15 -18.34 -1.86
CA ALA A 36 -0.73 -18.45 -1.51
C ALA A 36 -0.52 -18.91 -0.07
N ILE A 37 -1.31 -18.37 0.87
CA ILE A 37 -1.29 -18.75 2.29
C ILE A 37 -1.76 -20.19 2.50
N ASN A 38 -2.80 -20.61 1.80
CA ASN A 38 -3.35 -21.97 1.90
C ASN A 38 -2.57 -23.01 1.06
N SER A 39 -1.52 -22.60 0.37
CA SER A 39 -0.66 -23.50 -0.39
C SER A 39 0.26 -24.28 0.54
N GLN A 40 0.38 -25.59 0.35
CA GLN A 40 1.26 -26.45 1.17
C GLN A 40 2.76 -26.25 0.90
N ASN A 41 3.14 -25.46 -0.12
CA ASN A 41 4.52 -25.27 -0.52
C ASN A 41 5.06 -23.89 -0.10
N ASN A 42 6.38 -23.70 -0.19
CA ASN A 42 7.07 -22.40 -0.08
C ASN A 42 6.61 -21.34 -1.11
N ALA A 43 5.53 -21.58 -1.85
CA ALA A 43 4.93 -20.69 -2.83
C ALA A 43 4.65 -19.30 -2.23
N LEU A 44 4.19 -19.22 -0.98
CA LEU A 44 3.98 -17.94 -0.28
C LEU A 44 5.28 -17.13 -0.21
N ILE A 45 6.35 -17.75 0.30
CA ILE A 45 7.66 -17.09 0.47
C ILE A 45 8.25 -16.70 -0.89
N THR A 46 8.16 -17.59 -1.88
CA THR A 46 8.64 -17.32 -3.24
C THR A 46 7.88 -16.15 -3.88
N LEU A 47 6.56 -16.07 -3.70
CA LEU A 47 5.73 -14.99 -4.23
C LEU A 47 6.08 -13.65 -3.56
N LEU A 48 6.21 -13.63 -2.23
CA LEU A 48 6.60 -12.44 -1.47
C LEU A 48 7.99 -11.92 -1.88
N VAL A 49 8.98 -12.81 -1.98
CA VAL A 49 10.33 -12.42 -2.40
C VAL A 49 10.33 -11.88 -3.83
N ALA A 50 9.59 -12.49 -4.76
CA ALA A 50 9.50 -12.02 -6.13
C ALA A 50 8.80 -10.66 -6.25
N ALA A 51 7.72 -10.45 -5.49
CA ALA A 51 7.01 -9.17 -5.43
C ALA A 51 7.93 -8.06 -4.88
N ASN A 52 8.52 -8.31 -3.72
CA ASN A 52 9.38 -7.35 -3.02
C ASN A 52 10.67 -7.04 -3.80
N PHE A 53 11.21 -8.00 -4.55
CA PHE A 53 12.36 -7.77 -5.43
C PHE A 53 11.99 -6.91 -6.65
N THR A 54 10.81 -7.13 -7.23
CA THR A 54 10.32 -6.35 -8.38
C THR A 54 10.13 -4.89 -7.99
N GLU A 55 9.58 -4.67 -6.79
CA GLU A 55 9.40 -3.37 -6.19
C GLU A 55 10.74 -2.68 -5.89
N LEU A 56 11.64 -3.37 -5.19
CA LEU A 56 12.98 -2.86 -4.88
C LEU A 56 13.73 -2.41 -6.15
N LYS A 57 13.64 -3.20 -7.23
CA LYS A 57 14.24 -2.85 -8.53
C LYS A 57 13.69 -1.53 -9.09
N GLY A 58 12.41 -1.26 -8.94
CA GLY A 58 11.78 -0.02 -9.41
C GLY A 58 12.30 1.23 -8.69
N HIS A 59 12.64 1.12 -7.41
CA HIS A 59 13.11 2.24 -6.59
C HIS A 59 14.63 2.42 -6.59
N VAL A 60 15.43 1.35 -6.67
CA VAL A 60 16.90 1.44 -6.54
C VAL A 60 17.58 2.15 -7.72
N PHE A 61 17.03 2.06 -8.94
CA PHE A 61 17.64 2.66 -10.12
C PHE A 61 17.23 4.11 -10.39
N LYS A 62 16.34 4.68 -9.56
CA LYS A 62 15.78 6.02 -9.78
C LYS A 62 16.41 7.04 -8.84
N ARG A 63 16.78 8.20 -9.38
CA ARG A 63 17.21 9.36 -8.57
C ARG A 63 15.97 10.09 -8.04
N PHE A 64 15.94 10.37 -6.74
CA PHE A 64 14.80 11.02 -6.09
C PHE A 64 15.17 12.42 -5.59
N GLU A 65 14.30 13.39 -5.84
CA GLU A 65 14.27 14.69 -5.16
C GLU A 65 13.51 14.57 -3.83
N GLU A 66 13.72 15.48 -2.87
CA GLU A 66 13.10 15.42 -1.54
C GLU A 66 11.56 15.33 -1.58
N SER A 67 10.90 16.05 -2.49
CA SER A 67 9.43 16.00 -2.67
C SER A 67 8.96 14.65 -3.22
N SER A 68 9.72 14.06 -4.14
CA SER A 68 9.43 12.75 -4.73
C SER A 68 9.70 11.61 -3.75
N LEU A 69 10.65 11.78 -2.82
CA LEU A 69 10.90 10.82 -1.74
C LEU A 69 9.74 10.76 -0.75
N LEU A 70 9.15 11.92 -0.42
CA LEU A 70 7.97 11.97 0.45
C LEU A 70 6.80 11.18 -0.15
N GLN A 71 6.59 11.26 -1.48
CA GLN A 71 5.54 10.49 -2.16
C GLN A 71 5.76 8.99 -2.06
N VAL A 72 7.01 8.53 -2.22
CA VAL A 72 7.37 7.11 -2.05
C VAL A 72 7.09 6.66 -0.61
N VAL A 73 7.53 7.42 0.39
CA VAL A 73 7.28 7.10 1.81
C VAL A 73 5.77 7.05 2.11
N CYS A 74 4.99 7.97 1.55
CA CYS A 74 3.54 7.97 1.70
C CYS A 74 2.89 6.75 1.02
N ALA A 75 3.37 6.37 -0.17
CA ALA A 75 2.90 5.17 -0.86
C ALA A 75 3.19 3.90 -0.05
N ASP A 76 4.41 3.75 0.49
CA ASP A 76 4.81 2.62 1.34
C ASP A 76 3.90 2.49 2.59
N ILE A 77 3.50 3.62 3.20
CA ILE A 77 2.57 3.61 4.35
C ILE A 77 1.18 3.11 3.93
N VAL A 78 0.66 3.55 2.79
CA VAL A 78 -0.65 3.13 2.27
C VAL A 78 -0.64 1.64 1.94
N GLU A 79 0.43 1.16 1.32
CA GLU A 79 0.63 -0.25 0.99
C GLU A 79 0.63 -1.13 2.25
N ARG A 80 1.38 -0.76 3.28
CA ARG A 80 1.37 -1.48 4.57
C ARG A 80 -0.01 -1.51 5.22
N PHE A 81 -0.75 -0.42 5.14
CA PHE A 81 -2.11 -0.38 5.64
C PHE A 81 -3.03 -1.33 4.85
N GLN A 82 -2.92 -1.34 3.53
CA GLN A 82 -3.65 -2.28 2.67
C GLN A 82 -3.28 -3.73 2.97
N LEU A 83 -2.00 -4.03 3.19
CA LEU A 83 -1.53 -5.37 3.57
C LEU A 83 -2.13 -5.84 4.90
N VAL A 84 -2.20 -4.97 5.92
CA VAL A 84 -2.87 -5.28 7.19
C VAL A 84 -4.36 -5.57 6.96
N MET A 85 -5.04 -4.78 6.13
CA MET A 85 -6.44 -5.01 5.78
C MET A 85 -6.62 -6.36 5.06
N PHE A 86 -5.77 -6.69 4.09
CA PHE A 86 -5.83 -7.98 3.38
C PHE A 86 -5.58 -9.17 4.32
N LEU A 87 -4.58 -9.08 5.18
CA LEU A 87 -4.31 -10.12 6.19
C LEU A 87 -5.50 -10.31 7.13
N SER A 88 -6.18 -9.23 7.54
CA SER A 88 -7.39 -9.32 8.36
C SER A 88 -8.53 -10.04 7.63
N LEU A 89 -8.75 -9.74 6.35
CA LEU A 89 -9.77 -10.39 5.52
C LEU A 89 -9.46 -11.87 5.30
N VAL A 90 -8.20 -12.22 5.03
CA VAL A 90 -7.80 -13.63 4.89
C VAL A 90 -7.94 -14.37 6.23
N THR A 91 -7.66 -13.71 7.36
CA THR A 91 -7.90 -14.27 8.70
C THR A 91 -9.37 -14.65 8.87
N VAL A 92 -10.28 -13.72 8.56
CA VAL A 92 -11.73 -13.96 8.66
C VAL A 92 -12.16 -15.09 7.71
N GLN A 93 -11.62 -15.13 6.48
CA GLN A 93 -11.93 -16.22 5.55
C GLN A 93 -11.44 -17.59 6.05
N ASN A 94 -10.23 -17.68 6.60
CA ASN A 94 -9.70 -18.95 7.11
C ASN A 94 -10.46 -19.42 8.35
N LEU A 95 -10.81 -18.52 9.27
CA LEU A 95 -11.69 -18.86 10.39
C LEU A 95 -13.07 -19.32 9.92
N SER A 96 -13.64 -18.70 8.89
CA SER A 96 -14.91 -19.11 8.33
C SER A 96 -14.84 -20.49 7.67
N LYS A 97 -13.71 -20.87 7.06
CA LYS A 97 -13.50 -22.21 6.50
C LYS A 97 -13.42 -23.25 7.63
N ASP A 98 -12.69 -22.94 8.69
CA ASP A 98 -12.46 -23.83 9.84
C ASP A 98 -13.58 -23.78 10.90
N GLN A 99 -14.78 -23.28 10.54
CA GLN A 99 -15.94 -23.20 11.45
C GLN A 99 -15.62 -22.49 12.78
N TRP A 100 -14.79 -21.44 12.74
CA TRP A 100 -14.41 -20.60 13.89
C TRP A 100 -13.67 -21.36 15.01
N THR A 101 -12.85 -22.35 14.67
CA THR A 101 -12.05 -23.08 15.66
C THR A 101 -10.78 -22.34 16.07
N TRP A 102 -10.82 -21.65 17.21
CA TRP A 102 -9.65 -21.02 17.81
C TRP A 102 -8.87 -22.04 18.66
N THR A 103 -7.98 -22.79 18.00
CA THR A 103 -7.07 -23.72 18.70
C THR A 103 -5.66 -23.14 18.81
N ASP A 104 -4.91 -23.56 19.83
CA ASP A 104 -3.52 -23.12 20.03
C ASP A 104 -2.61 -23.47 18.84
N GLY A 105 -2.87 -24.60 18.18
CA GLY A 105 -2.18 -25.01 16.95
C GLY A 105 -2.47 -24.05 15.80
N TRP A 106 -3.75 -23.75 15.58
CA TRP A 106 -4.18 -22.80 14.55
C TRP A 106 -3.54 -21.42 14.76
N LEU A 107 -3.55 -20.90 16.00
CA LEU A 107 -2.97 -19.58 16.29
C LEU A 107 -1.46 -19.55 16.04
N LYS A 108 -0.74 -20.62 16.40
CA LYS A 108 0.72 -20.73 16.16
C LYS A 108 1.04 -20.79 14.68
N ASP A 109 0.31 -21.58 13.91
CA ASP A 109 0.53 -21.71 12.46
C ASP A 109 0.16 -20.43 11.72
N TRP A 110 -0.98 -19.83 12.05
CA TRP A 110 -1.42 -18.54 11.51
C TRP A 110 -0.43 -17.42 11.88
N GLY A 111 -0.03 -17.36 13.14
CA GLY A 111 0.91 -16.37 13.65
C GLY A 111 2.28 -16.44 12.97
N ARG A 112 2.79 -17.65 12.68
CA ARG A 112 4.02 -17.84 11.90
C ARG A 112 3.88 -17.26 10.49
N MET A 113 2.77 -17.49 9.81
CA MET A 113 2.54 -16.96 8.46
C MET A 113 2.45 -15.43 8.44
N VAL A 114 1.66 -14.85 9.33
CA VAL A 114 1.53 -13.38 9.47
C VAL A 114 2.89 -12.75 9.79
N MET A 115 3.64 -13.35 10.71
CA MET A 115 5.00 -12.90 11.05
C MET A 115 5.89 -12.90 9.81
N VAL A 116 5.94 -13.98 9.04
CA VAL A 116 6.79 -14.06 7.85
C VAL A 116 6.43 -12.97 6.84
N VAL A 117 5.14 -12.81 6.51
CA VAL A 117 4.67 -11.77 5.57
C VAL A 117 5.07 -10.38 6.05
N TRP A 118 4.83 -10.08 7.34
CA TRP A 118 5.11 -8.76 7.89
C TRP A 118 6.61 -8.49 8.01
N CYS A 119 7.41 -9.49 8.42
CA CYS A 119 8.86 -9.36 8.49
C CYS A 119 9.49 -9.17 7.11
N THR A 120 9.03 -9.91 6.09
CA THR A 120 9.55 -9.72 4.71
C THR A 120 9.29 -8.32 4.20
N GLU A 121 8.13 -7.74 4.52
CA GLU A 121 7.77 -6.38 4.13
C GLU A 121 8.66 -5.34 4.82
N VAL A 122 8.78 -5.42 6.15
CA VAL A 122 9.59 -4.49 6.94
C VAL A 122 11.04 -4.50 6.50
N VAL A 123 11.61 -5.69 6.22
CA VAL A 123 12.99 -5.83 5.75
C VAL A 123 13.17 -5.17 4.39
N VAL A 124 12.22 -5.35 3.46
CA VAL A 124 12.33 -4.83 2.10
C VAL A 124 12.22 -3.31 2.09
N ASP A 125 11.33 -2.73 2.88
CA ASP A 125 11.27 -1.29 3.04
C ASP A 125 12.53 -0.72 3.69
N TRP A 126 13.07 -1.41 4.69
CA TRP A 126 14.36 -1.04 5.27
C TRP A 126 15.47 -1.01 4.21
N LEU A 127 15.53 -2.02 3.36
CA LEU A 127 16.46 -2.07 2.23
C LEU A 127 16.18 -0.93 1.25
N LYS A 128 14.92 -0.72 0.85
CA LYS A 128 14.48 0.36 -0.05
C LYS A 128 14.95 1.73 0.46
N HIS A 129 14.65 2.06 1.72
CA HIS A 129 15.08 3.32 2.34
C HIS A 129 16.61 3.41 2.50
N ALA A 130 17.29 2.33 2.87
CA ALA A 130 18.76 2.31 3.00
C ALA A 130 19.45 2.54 1.65
N PHE A 131 18.94 1.93 0.57
CA PHE A 131 19.45 2.16 -0.78
C PHE A 131 19.17 3.59 -1.24
N VAL A 132 17.93 4.07 -1.13
CA VAL A 132 17.54 5.41 -1.61
C VAL A 132 18.31 6.51 -0.87
N THR A 133 18.49 6.39 0.45
CA THR A 133 19.25 7.37 1.25
C THR A 133 20.74 7.36 0.92
N LYS A 134 21.35 6.17 0.75
CA LYS A 134 22.77 6.02 0.42
C LYS A 134 23.11 6.50 -0.99
N PHE A 135 22.26 6.21 -1.97
CA PHE A 135 22.49 6.61 -3.37
C PHE A 135 22.18 8.09 -3.63
N ASN A 136 21.23 8.69 -2.91
CA ASN A 136 20.87 10.11 -3.09
C ASN A 136 21.56 11.06 -2.09
N LYS A 137 22.41 10.57 -1.17
CA LYS A 137 23.11 11.36 -0.13
C LYS A 137 22.18 12.26 0.69
N ILE A 138 21.03 11.73 1.08
CA ILE A 138 20.02 12.50 1.82
C ILE A 138 20.40 12.48 3.31
N ASP A 139 20.46 13.66 3.92
CA ASP A 139 20.70 13.81 5.36
C ASP A 139 19.53 13.17 6.15
N PRO A 140 19.81 12.30 7.14
CA PRO A 140 18.77 11.74 8.03
C PRO A 140 17.81 12.79 8.62
N ALA A 141 18.26 14.03 8.82
CA ALA A 141 17.43 15.14 9.29
C ALA A 141 16.26 15.50 8.35
N ALA A 142 16.30 15.07 7.08
CA ALA A 142 15.18 15.23 6.15
C ALA A 142 13.94 14.43 6.58
N TYR A 143 14.12 13.27 7.25
CA TYR A 143 12.99 12.47 7.73
C TYR A 143 12.19 13.17 8.83
N ASP A 144 12.82 14.01 9.65
CA ASP A 144 12.10 14.80 10.65
C ASP A 144 11.18 15.84 9.99
N ARG A 145 11.63 16.45 8.88
CA ARG A 145 10.78 17.32 8.07
C ARG A 145 9.58 16.56 7.50
N TYR A 146 9.78 15.33 7.01
CA TYR A 146 8.67 14.49 6.51
C TYR A 146 7.64 14.18 7.58
N ARG A 147 8.07 13.81 8.80
CA ARG A 147 7.16 13.58 9.92
C ARG A 147 6.34 14.81 10.26
N HIS A 148 6.96 15.99 10.31
CA HIS A 148 6.24 17.24 10.56
C HIS A 148 5.23 17.58 9.48
N VAL A 149 5.55 17.36 8.20
CA VAL A 149 4.61 17.56 7.09
C VAL A 149 3.44 16.59 7.20
N LEU A 150 3.71 15.29 7.45
CA LEU A 150 2.67 14.28 7.68
C LEU A 150 1.77 14.64 8.86
N TRP A 151 2.34 15.06 10.00
CA TRP A 151 1.58 15.47 11.18
C TRP A 151 0.76 16.74 10.93
N GLY A 152 1.34 17.68 10.19
CA GLY A 152 0.64 18.88 9.74
C GLY A 152 -0.55 18.51 8.86
N HIS A 153 -0.37 17.59 7.91
CA HIS A 153 -1.43 17.12 7.03
C HIS A 153 -2.53 16.39 7.79
N THR A 154 -2.18 15.45 8.67
CA THR A 154 -3.17 14.69 9.47
C THR A 154 -3.93 15.58 10.43
N ALA A 155 -3.24 16.48 11.15
CA ALA A 155 -3.87 17.41 12.08
C ALA A 155 -4.77 18.43 11.37
N ASN A 156 -4.41 18.84 10.15
CA ASN A 156 -5.22 19.80 9.38
C ASN A 156 -6.38 19.12 8.63
N ALA A 157 -6.22 17.86 8.21
CA ALA A 157 -7.31 17.02 7.70
C ALA A 157 -8.34 16.75 8.80
N TRP A 158 -7.89 16.40 10.00
CA TRP A 158 -8.75 16.17 11.15
C TRP A 158 -9.50 17.44 11.58
N ARG A 159 -8.88 18.62 11.45
CA ARG A 159 -9.53 19.92 11.70
C ARG A 159 -10.44 20.40 10.56
N GLY A 160 -10.60 19.64 9.47
CA GLY A 160 -11.43 20.03 8.32
C GLY A 160 -10.97 21.31 7.63
N ARG A 161 -9.71 21.72 7.78
CA ARG A 161 -9.16 23.02 7.33
C ARG A 161 -8.36 22.94 6.04
N GLN A 162 -8.21 21.77 5.41
CA GLN A 162 -7.42 21.65 4.19
C GLN A 162 -8.28 21.69 2.92
N PRO A 163 -7.95 22.59 1.97
CA PRO A 163 -8.41 22.47 0.60
C PRO A 163 -7.80 21.22 -0.06
N GLN A 164 -8.64 20.33 -0.57
CA GLN A 164 -8.29 19.02 -1.12
C GLN A 164 -7.24 19.08 -2.24
N HIS A 165 -7.19 20.19 -2.99
CA HIS A 165 -6.24 20.42 -4.09
C HIS A 165 -4.77 20.51 -3.66
N ARG A 166 -4.47 20.98 -2.44
CA ARG A 166 -3.07 21.11 -1.97
C ARG A 166 -2.45 19.77 -1.56
N VAL A 167 -3.29 18.85 -1.07
CA VAL A 167 -2.86 17.52 -0.62
C VAL A 167 -2.54 16.64 -1.82
N ALA A 168 -3.41 16.62 -2.84
CA ALA A 168 -3.19 15.83 -4.06
C ALA A 168 -1.85 16.15 -4.73
N HIS A 169 -1.50 17.44 -4.84
CA HIS A 169 -0.23 17.88 -5.43
C HIS A 169 1.01 17.42 -4.65
N HIS A 170 0.94 17.33 -3.32
CA HIS A 170 2.08 16.89 -2.51
C HIS A 170 2.20 15.36 -2.40
N VAL A 171 1.07 14.65 -2.52
CA VAL A 171 1.01 13.18 -2.43
C VAL A 171 1.16 12.51 -3.80
N GLY A 172 1.21 13.27 -4.90
CA GLY A 172 1.43 12.76 -6.25
C GLY A 172 0.14 12.30 -6.96
N PHE A 173 -1.02 12.66 -6.43
CA PHE A 173 -2.29 12.44 -7.10
C PHE A 173 -2.58 13.57 -8.08
N VAL A 174 -3.20 13.23 -9.22
CA VAL A 174 -3.77 14.21 -10.16
C VAL A 174 -4.79 15.04 -9.39
N SER A 175 -4.56 16.36 -9.29
CA SER A 175 -5.54 17.30 -8.77
C SER A 175 -6.75 17.28 -9.70
N LEU A 176 -7.85 16.70 -9.23
CA LEU A 176 -9.15 16.84 -9.90
C LEU A 176 -9.59 18.31 -9.77
N PRO A 177 -10.09 18.93 -10.86
CA PRO A 177 -10.49 20.33 -10.91
C PRO A 177 -11.67 20.66 -9.99
#